data_AF-A0A6P0TIZ4-F1
#
_entry.id   AF-A0A6P0TIZ4-F1
#
_cell.length_a   1.000
_cell.length_b   1.000
_cell.length_c   1.000
_cell.angle_alpha   90.00
_cell.angle_beta   90.00
_cell.angle_gamma   90.00
#
_symmetry.space_group_name_H-M   'P 1'
#
loop_
_entity.id
_entity.type
_entity.pdbx_description
1 polymer ?
#
loop_
_entity_poly.entity_id
_entity_poly.type
_entity_poly.pdbx_seq_one_letter_code
_entity_poly.pdbx_strand_id
1 'polypeptide(L)'
;MNAAEQAKSVDTASKIAAVVNHFKAEFPDARADLKPWANDRDTRELVDPDSIDIGFHLPGFSHRFQSRSILVQIRLCGDRELTA
;
A
#
# COMPACT_ATOMS: atom_id res chain seq x y z
N MET A 1 3.05 -7.80 -0.97
CA MET A 1 4.35 -7.59 -0.26
C MET A 1 4.45 -6.21 0.37
N ASN A 2 5.24 -5.99 1.44
CA ASN A 2 5.43 -4.67 2.05
C ASN A 2 5.99 -3.63 1.06
N ALA A 3 5.38 -2.44 0.97
CA ALA A 3 5.84 -1.39 0.08
C ALA A 3 7.29 -0.96 0.32
N ALA A 4 7.74 -0.94 1.58
CA ALA A 4 9.13 -0.60 1.93
C ALA A 4 10.15 -1.57 1.29
N GLU A 5 9.78 -2.82 1.08
CA GLU A 5 10.64 -3.84 0.46
C GLU A 5 10.68 -3.72 -1.06
N GLN A 6 9.66 -3.10 -1.66
CA GLN A 6 9.53 -2.92 -3.12
C GLN A 6 10.14 -1.62 -3.63
N ALA A 7 10.43 -0.66 -2.75
CA ALA A 7 11.09 0.61 -3.07
C ALA A 7 12.59 0.44 -3.42
N LYS A 8 12.91 -0.45 -4.37
CA LYS A 8 14.26 -0.81 -4.81
C LYS A 8 14.82 0.10 -5.90
N SER A 9 13.98 0.96 -6.49
CA SER A 9 14.34 1.91 -7.52
C SER A 9 13.65 3.25 -7.28
N VAL A 10 14.20 4.33 -7.85
CA VAL A 10 13.57 5.66 -7.80
C VAL A 10 12.19 5.65 -8.45
N ASP A 11 12.02 4.90 -9.55
CA ASP A 11 10.73 4.74 -10.24
C ASP A 11 9.67 4.12 -9.32
N THR A 12 9.96 2.96 -8.74
CA THR A 12 9.01 2.27 -7.85
C THR A 12 8.75 3.09 -6.59
N ALA A 13 9.78 3.70 -6.00
CA ALA A 13 9.62 4.58 -4.84
C ALA A 13 8.73 5.80 -5.15
N SER A 14 8.87 6.39 -6.34
CA SER A 14 8.04 7.52 -6.79
C SER A 14 6.59 7.11 -6.98
N LYS A 15 6.33 5.92 -7.55
CA LYS A 15 4.98 5.36 -7.69
C LYS A 15 4.34 5.10 -6.32
N ILE A 16 5.08 4.52 -5.38
CA ILE A 16 4.62 4.34 -3.98
C ILE A 16 4.29 5.69 -3.34
N ALA A 17 5.16 6.69 -3.49
CA ALA A 17 4.92 8.02 -2.95
C ALA A 17 3.68 8.68 -3.57
N ALA A 18 3.46 8.52 -4.88
CA ALA A 18 2.27 9.01 -5.56
C ALA A 18 1.00 8.40 -4.97
N VAL A 19 0.97 7.08 -4.76
CA VAL A 19 -0.15 6.39 -4.10
C VAL A 19 -0.41 6.96 -2.71
N VAL A 20 0.64 7.07 -1.88
CA VAL A 20 0.52 7.60 -0.52
C VAL A 20 -0.06 9.02 -0.53
N ASN A 21 0.45 9.88 -1.41
CA ASN A 21 -0.02 11.26 -1.52
C ASN A 21 -1.47 11.33 -2.02
N HIS A 22 -1.84 10.51 -3.01
CA HIS A 22 -3.22 10.43 -3.49
C HIS A 22 -4.19 9.97 -2.40
N PHE A 23 -3.82 8.93 -1.63
CA PHE A 23 -4.66 8.48 -0.52
C PHE A 23 -4.81 9.59 0.54
N LYS A 24 -3.71 10.27 0.89
CA LYS A 24 -3.74 11.35 1.88
C LYS A 24 -4.46 12.61 1.40
N ALA A 25 -4.62 12.82 0.10
CA ALA A 25 -5.46 13.92 -0.40
C ALA A 25 -6.94 13.73 0.00
N GLU A 26 -7.41 12.48 0.01
CA GLU A 26 -8.76 12.11 0.44
C GLU A 26 -8.87 11.90 1.96
N PHE A 27 -7.76 11.47 2.59
CA PHE A 27 -7.67 11.19 4.03
C PHE A 27 -6.47 11.90 4.67
N PRO A 28 -6.52 13.23 4.89
CA PRO A 28 -5.37 14.02 5.33
C PRO A 28 -4.71 13.54 6.63
N ASP A 29 -5.53 13.07 7.58
CA ASP A 29 -5.07 12.61 8.89
C ASP A 29 -4.59 11.14 8.90
N ALA A 30 -4.72 10.43 7.78
CA ALA A 30 -4.27 9.05 7.69
C ALA A 30 -2.75 8.96 7.71
N ARG A 31 -2.23 7.97 8.44
CA ARG A 31 -0.80 7.65 8.51
C ARG A 31 -0.50 6.44 7.64
N ALA A 32 0.42 6.61 6.70
CA ALA A 32 0.87 5.51 5.85
C ALA A 32 1.85 4.61 6.63
N ASP A 33 1.66 3.31 6.50
CA ASP A 33 2.53 2.23 6.96
C ASP A 33 3.00 1.45 5.74
N LEU A 34 4.30 1.51 5.46
CA LEU A 34 4.92 0.82 4.33
C LEU A 34 5.32 -0.63 4.67
N LYS A 35 5.05 -1.09 5.90
CA LYS A 35 5.30 -2.46 6.36
C LYS A 35 4.06 -3.03 7.08
N PRO A 36 2.89 -3.08 6.40
CA PRO A 36 1.65 -3.54 7.03
C PRO A 36 1.67 -5.01 7.45
N TRP A 37 2.54 -5.82 6.85
CA TRP A 37 2.71 -7.22 7.21
C TRP A 37 3.91 -7.39 8.13
N ALA A 38 3.68 -8.10 9.23
CA ALA A 38 4.75 -8.62 10.07
C ALA A 38 5.49 -9.76 9.34
N ASN A 39 6.66 -10.15 9.83
CA ASN A 39 7.46 -11.25 9.29
C ASN A 39 7.18 -12.58 10.00
N ASP A 40 6.00 -12.74 10.59
CA ASP A 40 5.57 -13.97 11.24
C ASP A 40 5.03 -14.98 10.21
N ARG A 41 4.72 -16.19 10.67
CA ARG A 41 4.30 -17.27 9.77
C ARG A 41 2.92 -17.01 9.16
N ASP A 42 2.00 -16.45 9.94
CA ASP A 42 0.59 -16.34 9.56
C ASP A 42 0.40 -15.23 8.52
N THR A 43 1.12 -14.12 8.67
CA THR A 43 1.10 -13.00 7.70
C THR A 43 1.79 -13.35 6.38
N ARG A 44 2.82 -14.20 6.40
CA ARG A 44 3.51 -14.64 5.17
C ARG A 44 2.62 -15.43 4.21
N GLU A 45 1.63 -16.16 4.72
CA GLU A 45 0.69 -16.92 3.88
C GLU A 45 -0.31 -16.00 3.14
N LEU A 46 -0.47 -14.76 3.62
CA LEU A 46 -1.38 -13.76 3.03
C LEU A 46 -0.67 -12.86 2.00
N VAL A 47 0.65 -12.97 1.87
CA VAL A 47 1.43 -12.12 0.96
C VAL A 47 1.19 -12.54 -0.49
N ASP A 48 0.61 -11.62 -1.26
CA ASP A 48 0.62 -11.69 -2.72
C ASP A 48 1.98 -11.19 -3.25
N PRO A 49 2.74 -12.02 -4.00
CA PRO A 49 4.04 -11.66 -4.56
C PRO A 49 3.96 -10.67 -5.73
N ASP A 50 2.78 -10.43 -6.29
CA ASP A 50 2.58 -9.48 -7.39
C ASP A 50 2.01 -8.14 -6.88
N SER A 51 1.79 -8.02 -5.58
CA SER A 51 1.26 -6.80 -4.95
C SER A 51 2.30 -6.00 -4.17
N ILE A 52 2.12 -4.68 -4.20
CA ILE A 52 2.71 -3.70 -3.30
C ILE A 52 1.64 -3.30 -2.29
N ASP A 53 1.86 -3.60 -1.02
CA ASP A 53 0.89 -3.42 0.05
C ASP A 53 1.28 -2.25 0.95
N ILE A 54 0.31 -1.37 1.21
CA ILE A 54 0.45 -0.19 2.07
C ILE A 54 -0.71 -0.20 3.07
N GLY A 55 -0.39 -0.07 4.36
CA GLY A 55 -1.38 0.20 5.39
C GLY A 55 -1.66 1.69 5.51
N PHE A 56 -2.90 2.07 5.75
CA PHE A 56 -3.27 3.44 6.12
C PHE A 56 -4.06 3.42 7.42
N HIS A 57 -3.50 4.03 8.47
CA HIS A 57 -4.12 4.12 9.79
C HIS A 57 -4.89 5.43 9.92
N LEU A 58 -6.18 5.32 10.21
CA LEU A 58 -7.08 6.45 10.44
C LEU A 58 -6.85 7.01 11.86
N PRO A 59 -7.26 8.27 12.14
CA PRO A 59 -7.24 8.83 13.48
C PRO A 59 -8.31 8.15 14.36
N GLY A 60 -7.96 6.98 14.92
CA GLY A 60 -8.89 6.16 15.70
C GLY A 60 -9.78 5.28 14.84
N PHE A 61 -11.01 5.02 15.31
CA PHE A 61 -11.98 4.20 14.61
C PHE A 61 -12.88 5.06 13.73
N SER A 62 -12.97 4.72 12.44
CA SER A 62 -13.92 5.35 11.53
C SER A 62 -15.24 4.59 11.54
N HIS A 63 -16.30 5.24 12.00
CA HIS A 63 -17.65 4.71 11.93
C HIS A 63 -18.15 4.55 10.48
N ARG A 64 -17.61 5.32 9.53
CA ARG A 64 -17.98 5.20 8.11
C ARG A 64 -17.44 3.91 7.50
N PHE A 65 -16.18 3.58 7.79
CA PHE A 65 -15.50 2.40 7.22
C PHE A 65 -15.54 1.19 8.14
N GLN A 66 -16.07 1.34 9.36
CA GLN A 66 -16.08 0.32 10.40
C GLN A 66 -14.68 -0.28 10.65
N SER A 67 -13.64 0.57 10.59
CA SER A 67 -12.25 0.14 10.73
C SER A 67 -11.37 1.26 11.29
N ARG A 68 -10.19 0.88 11.80
CA ARG A 68 -9.09 1.78 12.19
C ARG A 68 -8.00 1.87 11.13
N SER A 69 -7.94 0.89 10.23
CA SER A 69 -6.89 0.77 9.23
C SER A 69 -7.46 0.24 7.92
N ILE A 70 -6.89 0.68 6.81
CA ILE A 70 -7.21 0.19 5.48
C ILE A 70 -5.92 -0.39 4.88
N LEU A 71 -5.98 -1.64 4.43
CA LEU A 71 -4.91 -2.23 3.63
C LEU A 71 -5.20 -1.96 2.16
N VAL A 72 -4.24 -1.35 1.46
CA VAL A 72 -4.31 -1.13 0.02
C VAL A 72 -3.24 -2.00 -0.64
N GLN A 73 -3.67 -2.86 -1.56
CA GLN A 73 -2.80 -3.78 -2.31
C GLN A 73 -2.82 -3.37 -3.78
N ILE A 74 -1.66 -3.05 -4.34
CA ILE A 74 -1.53 -2.45 -5.66
C ILE A 74 -0.67 -3.33 -6.54
N ARG A 75 -1.16 -3.66 -7.73
CA ARG A 75 -0.35 -4.29 -8.77
C ARG A 75 0.02 -3.23 -9.80
N LEU A 76 1.32 -2.95 -9.94
CA LEU A 76 1.81 -2.05 -10.98
C LEU A 76 1.84 -2.83 -12.29
N CYS A 77 0.95 -2.51 -13.23
CA CYS A 77 1.07 -3.04 -14.58
C CYS A 77 2.36 -2.47 -15.21
N GLY A 78 3.16 -3.31 -15.85
CA GLY A 78 4.33 -2.82 -16.58
C GLY A 78 3.90 -1.92 -17.74
N ASP A 79 4.78 -1.02 -18.19
CA ASP A 79 4.52 -0.13 -19.35
C ASP A 79 4.43 -0.89 -20.70
N ARG A 80 4.24 -2.22 -20.69
CA ARG A 80 4.07 -3.07 -21.87
C ARG A 80 2.70 -3.75 -21.85
N GLU A 81 1.72 -3.07 -22.43
CA GLU A 81 0.87 -3.53 -23.55
C GLU A 81 -0.28 -2.54 -23.74
N LEU A 82 0.04 -1.40 -24.36
CA LEU A 82 -0.88 -0.71 -25.26
C LEU A 82 -0.34 -0.87 -26.68
N THR A 83 -0.22 -2.13 -27.13
CA THR A 83 -0.23 -2.40 -28.57
C THR A 83 -1.68 -2.49 -28.98
N ALA A 84 -2.10 -1.53 -29.79
CA ALA A 84 -3.41 -1.40 -30.41
C ALA A 84 -3.82 -2.64 -31.23
#